data_AF-A0A177AZK1-F1
#
_entry.id   AF-A0A177AZK1-F1
#
_cell.length_a   1.000
_cell.length_b   1.000
_cell.length_c   1.000
_cell.angle_alpha   90.00
_cell.angle_beta   90.00
_cell.angle_gamma   90.00
#
_symmetry.space_group_name_H-M   'P 1'
#
loop_
_entity.id
_entity.type
_entity.pdbx_description
1 polymer ?
#
loop_
_entity_poly.entity_id
_entity_poly.type
_entity_poly.pdbx_seq_one_letter_code
_entity_poly.pdbx_strand_id
1 'polypeptide(L)'
;MLEVDNILTVLNNLFKSEISSILIGIITPYKSQITKIVKRVSNKWNDSNIEIGSVDSFQGREKDYIIFRGVRSNDDNKIGFLSNYRRLNVAITNAKFGQTIQQFKIINN
;
A
#
# COMPACT_ATOMS: atom_id res chain seq x y z
N MET A 1 -11.17 10.72 4.19
CA MET A 1 -10.85 11.20 2.82
C MET A 1 -9.36 11.44 2.67
N LEU A 2 -8.77 12.22 3.60
CA LEU A 2 -7.33 12.53 3.78
C LEU A 2 -6.36 11.38 3.54
N GLU A 3 -6.82 10.19 3.90
CA GLU A 3 -5.97 9.07 4.16
C GLU A 3 -5.46 8.46 2.83
N VAL A 4 -6.28 8.40 1.77
CA VAL A 4 -5.87 7.94 0.41
C VAL A 4 -4.96 8.95 -0.29
N ASP A 5 -5.02 10.21 0.10
CA ASP A 5 -4.30 11.28 -0.59
C ASP A 5 -2.77 11.15 -0.41
N ASN A 6 -2.32 10.60 0.72
CA ASN A 6 -0.93 10.23 0.98
C ASN A 6 -0.34 9.23 -0.03
N ILE A 7 -1.14 8.24 -0.45
CA ILE A 7 -0.72 7.28 -1.50
C ILE A 7 -0.51 8.04 -2.81
N LEU A 8 -1.44 8.93 -3.16
CA LEU A 8 -1.36 9.69 -4.40
C LEU A 8 -0.14 10.63 -4.39
N THR A 9 0.21 11.23 -3.25
CA THR A 9 1.41 12.06 -3.10
C THR A 9 2.69 11.27 -3.39
N VAL A 10 2.83 10.07 -2.81
CA VAL A 10 4.00 9.23 -3.07
C VAL A 10 4.05 8.76 -4.52
N LEU A 11 2.91 8.38 -5.10
CA LEU A 11 2.84 8.07 -6.53
C LEU A 11 3.29 9.26 -7.39
N ASN A 12 2.81 10.48 -7.12
CA ASN A 12 3.25 11.68 -7.87
C ASN A 12 4.76 11.87 -7.81
N ASN A 13 5.39 11.62 -6.65
CA ASN A 13 6.83 11.76 -6.50
C ASN A 13 7.60 10.69 -7.27
N LEU A 14 7.12 9.44 -7.25
CA LEU A 14 7.72 8.33 -8.01
C LEU A 14 7.57 8.51 -9.53
N PHE A 15 6.44 9.06 -9.99
CA PHE A 15 6.24 9.34 -11.41
C PHE A 15 7.00 10.57 -11.90
N LYS A 16 7.28 11.55 -11.03
CA LYS A 16 8.12 12.71 -11.37
C LYS A 16 9.57 12.35 -11.66
N SER A 17 10.06 11.21 -11.17
CA SER A 17 11.46 10.79 -11.38
C SER A 17 11.79 10.26 -12.79
N GLU A 18 10.90 10.37 -13.79
CA GLU A 18 11.13 9.92 -15.19
C GLU A 18 11.49 8.43 -15.37
N ILE A 19 11.33 7.59 -14.36
CA ILE A 19 11.59 6.15 -14.49
C ILE A 19 10.31 5.49 -15.00
N SER A 20 10.16 5.41 -16.33
CA SER A 20 8.97 4.88 -17.02
C SER A 20 8.73 3.37 -16.82
N SER A 21 9.63 2.68 -16.12
CA SER A 21 9.63 1.22 -15.94
C SER A 21 9.45 0.76 -14.48
N ILE A 22 9.15 1.65 -13.53
CA ILE A 22 9.00 1.26 -12.12
C ILE A 22 7.73 0.43 -11.92
N LEU A 23 7.88 -0.78 -11.40
CA LEU A 23 6.80 -1.61 -10.90
C LEU A 23 6.44 -1.21 -9.46
N ILE A 24 5.19 -0.79 -9.23
CA ILE A 24 4.71 -0.33 -7.92
C ILE A 24 3.63 -1.28 -7.41
N GLY A 25 3.76 -1.75 -6.17
CA GLY A 25 2.72 -2.49 -5.47
C GLY A 25 2.12 -1.68 -4.33
N ILE A 26 0.80 -1.57 -4.27
CA ILE A 26 0.07 -0.94 -3.16
C ILE A 26 -0.68 -2.04 -2.42
N ILE A 27 -0.29 -2.30 -1.18
CA ILE A 27 -0.79 -3.41 -0.39
C ILE A 27 -1.65 -2.88 0.76
N THR A 28 -2.87 -3.40 0.90
CA THR A 28 -3.73 -3.15 2.06
C THR A 28 -4.49 -4.41 2.49
N PRO A 29 -4.68 -4.66 3.80
CA PRO A 29 -5.37 -5.85 4.27
C PRO A 29 -6.90 -5.80 4.12
N TYR A 30 -7.48 -4.65 3.75
CA TYR A 30 -8.93 -4.46 3.75
C TYR A 30 -9.50 -4.32 2.34
N LYS A 31 -10.42 -5.20 1.94
CA LYS A 31 -11.08 -5.18 0.61
C LYS A 31 -11.74 -3.84 0.29
N SER A 32 -12.39 -3.21 1.27
CA SER A 32 -13.00 -1.89 1.10
C SER A 32 -11.98 -0.77 0.84
N GLN A 33 -10.75 -0.90 1.37
CA GLN A 33 -9.65 0.01 1.07
C GLN A 33 -9.10 -0.24 -0.34
N ILE A 34 -8.95 -1.51 -0.76
CA ILE A 34 -8.56 -1.86 -2.14
C ILE A 34 -9.46 -1.15 -3.14
N THR A 35 -10.78 -1.32 -3.02
CA THR A 35 -11.73 -0.70 -3.97
C THR A 35 -11.62 0.83 -4.00
N LYS A 36 -11.42 1.47 -2.85
CA LYS A 36 -11.25 2.93 -2.76
C LYS A 36 -9.95 3.40 -3.41
N ILE A 37 -8.84 2.69 -3.17
CA ILE A 37 -7.52 3.02 -3.73
C ILE A 37 -7.54 2.81 -5.24
N VAL A 38 -8.06 1.67 -5.72
CA VAL A 38 -8.19 1.38 -7.16
C VAL A 38 -8.94 2.51 -7.86
N LYS A 39 -10.13 2.89 -7.38
CA LYS A 39 -10.91 3.97 -7.97
C LYS A 39 -10.16 5.31 -8.01
N ARG A 40 -9.41 5.64 -6.95
CA ARG A 40 -8.67 6.91 -6.85
C ARG A 40 -7.44 6.93 -7.74
N VAL A 41 -6.70 5.82 -7.79
CA VAL A 41 -5.51 5.67 -8.63
C VAL A 41 -5.91 5.65 -10.10
N SER A 42 -6.89 4.83 -10.50
CA SER A 42 -7.34 4.71 -11.89
C SER A 42 -7.86 6.02 -12.48
N ASN A 43 -8.42 6.90 -11.64
CA ASN A 43 -8.88 8.23 -12.08
C ASN A 43 -7.73 9.18 -12.44
N LYS A 44 -6.50 8.91 -12.00
CA LYS A 44 -5.34 9.80 -12.19
C LYS A 44 -4.19 9.14 -12.97
N TRP A 45 -4.04 7.82 -12.84
CA TRP A 45 -3.08 7.00 -13.55
C TRP A 45 -3.79 5.77 -14.12
N ASN A 46 -3.69 5.59 -15.42
CA ASN A 46 -4.08 4.34 -16.08
C ASN A 46 -2.83 3.57 -16.49
N ASP A 47 -2.04 3.18 -15.49
CA ASP A 47 -0.71 2.56 -15.68
C ASP A 47 -0.73 1.11 -15.19
N SER A 48 -0.40 0.18 -16.09
CA SER A 48 -0.30 -1.26 -15.80
C SER A 48 0.83 -1.60 -14.82
N ASN A 49 1.78 -0.69 -14.60
CA ASN A 49 2.89 -0.87 -13.68
C ASN A 49 2.46 -0.70 -12.21
N ILE A 50 1.28 -0.13 -11.94
CA ILE A 50 0.73 -0.02 -10.59
C ILE A 50 -0.21 -1.19 -10.33
N GLU A 51 0.10 -1.96 -9.30
CA GLU A 51 -0.75 -3.05 -8.85
C GLU A 51 -1.26 -2.82 -7.44
N ILE A 52 -2.53 -3.11 -7.18
CA ILE A 52 -3.19 -2.85 -5.90
C ILE A 52 -3.86 -4.13 -5.41
N GLY A 53 -3.60 -4.53 -4.16
CA GLY A 53 -4.14 -5.79 -3.65
C GLY A 53 -3.90 -6.03 -2.16
N SER A 54 -4.23 -7.25 -1.72
CA SER A 54 -3.95 -7.70 -0.36
C SER A 54 -2.55 -8.30 -0.26
N VAL A 55 -2.08 -8.56 0.96
CA VAL A 55 -0.80 -9.27 1.13
C VAL A 55 -0.84 -10.65 0.48
N ASP A 56 -1.95 -11.38 0.65
CA ASP A 56 -2.08 -12.72 0.09
C ASP A 56 -2.01 -12.69 -1.45
N SER A 57 -2.56 -11.66 -2.11
CA SER A 57 -2.45 -11.52 -3.57
C SER A 57 -1.03 -11.18 -4.04
N PHE A 58 -0.16 -10.69 -3.16
CA PHE A 58 1.23 -10.33 -3.46
C PHE A 58 2.25 -11.40 -3.05
N GLN A 59 1.82 -12.57 -2.57
CA GLN A 59 2.74 -13.63 -2.18
C GLN A 59 3.58 -14.12 -3.38
N GLY A 60 4.92 -14.11 -3.23
CA GLY A 60 5.84 -14.56 -4.28
C GLY A 60 5.97 -13.60 -5.47
N ARG A 61 5.46 -12.37 -5.34
CA ARG A 61 5.54 -11.35 -6.39
C ARG A 61 6.30 -10.14 -5.87
N GLU A 62 7.28 -9.72 -6.66
CA GLU A 62 8.16 -8.60 -6.31
C GLU A 62 7.76 -7.34 -7.08
N LYS A 63 8.02 -6.18 -6.48
CA LYS A 63 7.87 -4.87 -7.10
C LYS A 63 9.08 -4.01 -6.75
N ASP A 64 9.37 -3.01 -7.56
CA ASP A 64 10.47 -2.08 -7.31
C ASP A 64 10.19 -1.26 -6.04
N TYR A 65 8.93 -0.84 -5.88
CA TYR A 65 8.43 -0.16 -4.68
C TYR A 65 7.17 -0.82 -4.16
N ILE A 66 7.10 -1.00 -2.83
CA ILE A 66 5.88 -1.39 -2.13
C ILE A 66 5.42 -0.25 -1.23
N ILE A 67 4.16 0.15 -1.42
CA ILE A 67 3.42 1.04 -0.53
C ILE A 67 2.47 0.16 0.29
N PHE A 68 2.85 -0.13 1.53
CA PHE A 68 1.96 -0.82 2.46
C PHE A 68 1.09 0.17 3.22
N ARG A 69 -0.19 -0.16 3.35
CA ARG A 69 -1.14 0.58 4.17
C ARG A 69 -2.00 -0.34 5.02
N GLY A 70 -1.78 -0.27 6.33
CA GLY A 70 -2.65 -0.87 7.34
C GLY A 70 -3.18 0.20 8.26
N VAL A 71 -4.39 0.72 8.00
CA VAL A 71 -5.06 1.63 8.93
C VAL A 71 -6.12 0.84 9.68
N ARG A 72 -6.05 0.85 11.00
CA ARG A 72 -7.12 0.36 11.87
C ARG A 72 -7.30 1.34 13.01
N SER A 73 -8.43 2.03 13.04
CA SER A 73 -8.94 2.71 14.24
C SER A 73 -9.95 1.76 14.87
N ASN A 74 -9.67 1.24 16.05
CA ASN A 74 -10.62 0.46 16.83
C ASN A 74 -10.40 0.75 18.31
N ASP A 75 -11.49 0.89 19.07
CA ASP A 75 -11.43 1.21 20.50
C ASP A 75 -10.74 0.10 21.32
N ASP A 76 -10.65 -1.11 20.75
CA ASP A 76 -10.02 -2.30 21.36
C ASP A 76 -8.47 -2.33 21.23
N ASN A 77 -7.82 -1.35 20.58
CA ASN A 77 -6.37 -1.33 20.32
C ASN A 77 -5.78 -2.61 19.68
N LYS A 78 -6.62 -3.40 19.02
CA LYS A 78 -6.20 -4.66 18.41
C LYS A 78 -5.43 -4.36 17.12
N ILE A 79 -4.16 -4.76 17.08
CA ILE A 79 -3.25 -4.65 15.92
C ILE A 79 -3.72 -5.44 14.68
N GLY A 80 -4.63 -6.41 14.85
CA GLY A 80 -5.32 -7.11 13.75
C GLY A 80 -4.35 -7.77 12.79
N PHE A 81 -4.42 -7.44 11.51
CA PHE A 81 -3.57 -8.00 10.45
C PHE A 81 -2.07 -7.96 10.76
N LEU A 82 -1.61 -6.95 11.51
CA LEU A 82 -0.22 -6.74 11.87
C LEU A 82 0.28 -7.69 12.96
N SER A 83 -0.60 -8.40 13.67
CA SER A 83 -0.17 -9.47 14.59
C SER A 83 0.42 -10.68 13.85
N ASN A 84 0.16 -10.80 12.56
CA ASN A 84 0.71 -11.86 11.74
C ASN A 84 2.05 -11.43 11.14
N TYR A 85 3.12 -11.71 11.89
CA TYR A 85 4.51 -11.44 11.47
C TYR A 85 4.87 -12.04 10.10
N ARG A 86 4.31 -13.20 9.72
CA ARG A 86 4.57 -13.80 8.40
C ARG A 86 4.00 -12.93 7.29
N ARG A 87 2.79 -12.41 7.47
CA ARG A 87 2.13 -11.51 6.52
C ARG A 87 2.77 -10.12 6.47
N LEU A 88 3.25 -9.65 7.61
CA LEU A 88 4.05 -8.42 7.67
C LEU A 88 5.38 -8.59 6.92
N ASN A 89 6.07 -9.72 7.12
CA ASN A 89 7.31 -10.02 6.39
C ASN A 89 7.08 -10.08 4.89
N VAL A 90 6.01 -10.73 4.40
CA VAL A 90 5.66 -10.71 2.97
C VAL A 90 5.43 -9.28 2.46
N ALA A 91 4.73 -8.44 3.21
CA ALA A 91 4.54 -7.04 2.84
C ALA A 91 5.86 -6.25 2.82
N ILE A 92 6.85 -6.65 3.62
CA ILE A 92 8.14 -5.99 3.75
C ILE A 92 9.16 -6.47 2.70
N THR A 93 9.25 -7.77 2.45
CA THR A 93 10.28 -8.36 1.60
C THR A 93 10.00 -8.23 0.10
N ASN A 94 8.80 -7.81 -0.28
CA ASN A 94 8.41 -7.70 -1.69
C ASN A 94 8.95 -6.46 -2.41
N ALA A 95 9.67 -5.56 -1.72
CA ALA A 95 10.25 -4.33 -2.30
C ALA A 95 11.73 -4.51 -2.66
N LYS A 96 12.12 -4.15 -3.89
CA LYS A 96 13.52 -4.26 -4.37
C LYS A 96 14.40 -3.05 -4.05
N PHE A 97 13.85 -1.83 -4.17
CA PHE A 97 14.66 -0.60 -4.10
C PHE A 97 14.24 0.35 -2.98
N GLY A 98 12.96 0.36 -2.60
CA GLY A 98 12.48 1.23 -1.54
C GLY A 98 11.15 0.77 -0.95
N GLN A 99 11.06 0.81 0.38
CA GLN A 99 9.81 0.58 1.09
C GLN A 99 9.33 1.87 1.73
N THR A 100 8.13 2.32 1.37
CA THR A 100 7.49 3.45 2.05
C THR A 100 6.31 2.93 2.88
N ILE A 101 6.54 2.76 4.18
CA ILE A 101 5.48 2.49 5.15
C ILE A 101 4.77 3.82 5.45
N GLN A 102 3.64 4.08 4.79
CA GLN A 102 2.84 5.26 5.09
C GLN A 102 1.87 4.96 6.23
N GLN A 103 2.42 5.12 7.44
CA GLN A 103 1.73 5.43 8.70
C GLN A 103 0.92 4.29 9.34
N PHE A 104 1.47 3.78 10.45
CA PHE A 104 0.71 3.11 11.50
C PHE A 104 0.16 4.19 12.43
N LYS A 105 -1.15 4.44 12.40
CA LYS A 105 -1.82 5.26 13.41
C LYS A 105 -2.83 4.38 14.13
N ILE A 106 -2.51 4.00 15.36
CA ILE A 106 -3.52 3.59 16.34
C ILE A 106 -4.11 4.90 16.85
N ILE A 107 -5.29 5.26 16.36
CA ILE A 107 -6.02 6.41 16.88
C ILE A 107 -6.86 5.86 18.04
N ASN A 108 -6.47 6.19 19.27
CA ASN A 108 -7.39 6.12 20.41
C ASN A 108 -8.44 7.21 20.20
N ASN A 109 -9.72 6.86 20.31
CA ASN A 109 -10.75 7.86 20.59
C ASN A 109 -10.53 8.43 21.99
#